data_AF-A0A1F5SHE5-F1
#
_entry.id   AF-A0A1F5SHE5-F1
#
_cell.length_a   1.000
_cell.length_b   1.000
_cell.length_c   1.000
_cell.angle_alpha   90.00
_cell.angle_beta   90.00
_cell.angle_gamma   90.00
#
_symmetry.space_group_name_H-M   'P 1'
#
loop_
_entity.id
_entity.type
_entity.pdbx_description
1 polymer ?
#
loop_
_entity_poly.entity_id
_entity_poly.type
_entity_poly.pdbx_seq_one_letter_code
_entity_poly.pdbx_strand_id
1 'polypeptide(L)'
;MDIKLKNRGFTLIELLTVIMIIGILSSLAMFAFSTAREKAKEAAVLHDLDVIGSAMRTLVHDTALWPGGQPAETVCTLACGLNELCTGATCAMSLASSSAGITGTDGSYPNWDGPYMNRIPPDPWGREYFFDTDYSVNAGEEPCDCGGPCHNVAAIGSFGPESAGNGDYNCEEIIRILAR
;
A
#
# COMPACT_ATOMS: atom_id res chain seq x y z
N MET A 1 -59.49 34.45 20.00
CA MET A 1 -58.50 34.27 21.09
C MET A 1 -57.14 34.25 20.44
N ASP A 2 -56.46 35.40 20.42
CA ASP A 2 -55.11 35.53 19.88
C ASP A 2 -54.10 35.02 20.90
N ILE A 3 -53.42 33.93 20.56
CA ILE A 3 -52.35 33.35 21.37
C ILE A 3 -51.09 34.20 21.13
N LYS A 4 -50.82 35.17 22.01
CA LYS A 4 -49.56 35.93 22.01
C LYS A 4 -48.40 34.98 22.31
N LEU A 5 -47.67 34.59 21.27
CA LEU A 5 -46.37 33.92 21.40
C LEU A 5 -45.38 34.89 22.07
N LYS A 6 -44.90 34.53 23.26
CA LYS A 6 -43.90 35.29 24.00
C LYS A 6 -42.55 35.14 23.31
N ASN A 7 -42.14 36.11 22.50
CA ASN A 7 -40.80 36.14 21.90
C ASN A 7 -39.74 36.25 23.01
N ARG A 8 -39.08 35.13 23.32
CA ARG A 8 -37.89 35.09 24.17
C ARG A 8 -36.68 35.30 23.25
N GLY A 9 -35.94 36.39 23.45
CA GLY A 9 -34.67 36.62 22.75
C GLY A 9 -33.56 35.78 23.36
N PHE A 10 -32.59 35.37 22.53
CA PHE A 10 -31.35 34.74 22.98
C PHE A 10 -30.46 35.75 23.70
N THR A 11 -29.78 35.33 24.77
CA THR A 11 -28.79 36.17 25.44
C THR A 11 -27.44 36.10 24.72
N LEU A 12 -26.66 37.19 24.76
CA LEU A 12 -25.30 37.22 24.19
C LEU A 12 -24.40 36.14 24.81
N ILE A 13 -24.58 35.83 26.09
CA ILE A 13 -23.78 34.82 26.79
C ILE A 13 -24.14 33.39 26.39
N GLU A 14 -25.41 33.11 26.09
CA GLU A 14 -25.81 31.81 25.52
C GLU A 14 -25.17 31.60 24.16
N LEU A 15 -25.17 32.62 23.29
CA LEU A 15 -24.54 32.48 21.99
C LEU A 15 -23.01 32.35 22.10
N LEU A 16 -22.38 33.12 22.98
CA LEU A 16 -20.93 33.10 23.22
C LEU A 16 -20.46 31.74 23.74
N THR A 17 -21.17 31.17 24.72
CA THR A 17 -20.81 29.86 25.30
C THR A 17 -21.00 28.72 24.29
N VAL A 18 -22.02 28.79 23.42
CA VAL A 18 -22.25 27.79 22.37
C VAL A 18 -21.11 27.78 21.35
N ILE A 19 -20.71 28.94 20.83
CA ILE A 19 -19.60 29.00 19.86
C ILE A 19 -18.26 28.59 20.51
N MET A 20 -18.07 28.89 21.81
CA MET A 20 -16.91 28.43 22.57
C MET A 20 -16.89 26.90 22.67
N ILE A 21 -17.99 26.26 23.05
CA ILE A 21 -18.08 24.80 23.19
C ILE A 21 -17.93 24.10 21.84
N ILE A 22 -18.59 24.61 20.78
CA ILE A 22 -18.44 24.07 19.42
C ILE A 22 -16.98 24.20 18.95
N GLY A 23 -16.32 25.33 19.23
CA GLY A 23 -14.91 25.52 18.93
C GLY A 23 -14.03 24.45 19.60
N ILE A 24 -14.26 24.19 20.89
CA ILE A 24 -13.49 23.18 21.64
C ILE A 24 -13.76 21.77 21.09
N LEU A 25 -15.02 21.38 20.90
CA LEU A 25 -15.38 20.05 20.40
C LEU A 25 -14.87 19.81 18.97
N SER A 26 -14.94 20.83 18.11
CA SER A 26 -14.51 20.72 16.71
C SER A 26 -13.01 20.49 16.57
N SER A 27 -12.18 21.14 17.41
CA SER A 27 -10.73 20.93 17.37
C SER A 27 -10.33 19.51 17.81
N LEU A 28 -10.96 18.96 18.87
CA LEU A 28 -10.73 17.58 19.31
C LEU A 28 -11.17 16.56 18.25
N ALA A 29 -12.32 16.80 17.61
CA ALA A 29 -12.82 15.94 16.54
C ALA A 29 -11.85 15.87 15.35
N MET A 30 -11.20 16.99 15.00
CA MET A 30 -10.24 17.05 13.90
C MET A 30 -9.03 16.12 14.14
N PHE A 31 -8.44 16.16 15.34
CA PHE A 31 -7.31 15.30 15.71
C PHE A 31 -7.68 13.81 15.71
N ALA A 32 -8.85 13.46 16.24
CA ALA A 32 -9.31 12.08 16.23
C ALA A 32 -9.55 11.58 14.79
N PHE A 33 -10.10 12.43 13.92
CA PHE A 33 -10.37 12.09 12.53
C PHE A 33 -9.08 11.89 11.70
N SER A 34 -8.04 12.69 11.92
CA SER A 34 -6.76 12.52 11.20
C SER A 34 -6.11 11.17 11.49
N THR A 35 -6.08 10.75 12.76
CA THR A 35 -5.51 9.44 13.13
C THR A 35 -6.36 8.28 12.61
N ALA A 36 -7.69 8.39 12.66
CA ALA A 36 -8.58 7.38 12.12
C ALA A 36 -8.42 7.22 10.60
N ARG A 37 -8.23 8.32 9.88
CA ARG A 37 -7.99 8.31 8.44
C ARG A 37 -6.68 7.61 8.10
N GLU A 38 -5.60 7.85 8.85
CA GLU A 38 -4.31 7.22 8.57
C GLU A 38 -4.37 5.70 8.78
N LYS A 39 -4.95 5.25 9.89
CA LYS A 39 -5.19 3.81 10.13
C LYS A 39 -6.06 3.16 9.06
N ALA A 40 -7.03 3.90 8.52
CA ALA A 40 -7.87 3.40 7.44
C ALA A 40 -7.08 3.23 6.12
N LYS A 41 -6.09 4.10 5.85
CA LYS A 41 -5.20 3.95 4.71
C LYS A 41 -4.32 2.72 4.86
N GLU A 42 -3.69 2.54 6.02
CA GLU A 42 -2.88 1.34 6.31
C GLU A 42 -3.70 0.07 6.13
N ALA A 43 -4.92 0.03 6.68
CA ALA A 43 -5.82 -1.11 6.52
C ALA A 43 -6.22 -1.37 5.05
N ALA A 44 -6.43 -0.32 4.26
CA ALA A 44 -6.70 -0.44 2.83
C ALA A 44 -5.49 -1.02 2.08
N VAL A 45 -4.28 -0.56 2.41
CA VAL A 45 -3.03 -1.09 1.83
C VAL A 45 -2.88 -2.57 2.12
N LEU A 46 -3.06 -2.99 3.37
CA LEU A 46 -2.96 -4.40 3.75
C LEU A 46 -3.97 -5.26 2.97
N HIS A 47 -5.20 -4.76 2.80
CA HIS A 47 -6.21 -5.45 2.00
C HIS A 47 -5.80 -5.57 0.52
N ASP A 48 -5.32 -4.49 -0.07
CA ASP A 48 -4.88 -4.46 -1.46
C ASP A 48 -3.69 -5.41 -1.69
N LEU A 49 -2.73 -5.47 -0.74
CA LEU A 49 -1.62 -6.44 -0.78
C LEU A 49 -2.11 -7.88 -0.72
N ASP A 50 -3.12 -8.19 0.10
CA ASP A 50 -3.67 -9.55 0.16
C ASP A 50 -4.36 -9.94 -1.16
N VAL A 51 -5.05 -8.99 -1.81
CA VAL A 51 -5.68 -9.18 -3.12
C VAL A 51 -4.63 -9.37 -4.22
N ILE A 52 -3.62 -8.50 -4.27
CA ILE A 52 -2.50 -8.58 -5.22
C ILE A 52 -1.73 -9.89 -5.03
N GLY A 53 -1.40 -10.24 -3.79
CA GLY A 53 -0.72 -11.49 -3.47
C GLY A 53 -1.53 -12.73 -3.85
N SER A 54 -2.86 -12.66 -3.81
CA SER A 54 -3.71 -13.73 -4.34
C SER A 54 -3.64 -13.85 -5.86
N ALA A 55 -3.66 -12.72 -6.59
CA ALA A 55 -3.49 -12.72 -8.04
C ALA A 55 -2.12 -13.26 -8.46
N MET A 56 -1.06 -12.89 -7.73
CA MET A 56 0.30 -13.42 -7.94
C MET A 56 0.38 -14.92 -7.70
N ARG A 57 -0.30 -15.45 -6.68
CA ARG A 57 -0.36 -16.90 -6.45
C ARG A 57 -1.04 -17.63 -7.61
N THR A 58 -2.06 -17.04 -8.23
CA THR A 58 -2.67 -17.62 -9.45
C THR A 58 -1.73 -17.54 -10.65
N LEU A 59 -1.05 -16.41 -10.88
CA LEU A 59 -0.01 -16.30 -11.91
C LEU A 59 1.05 -17.39 -11.74
N VAL A 60 1.59 -17.54 -10.54
CA VAL A 60 2.60 -18.56 -10.21
C VAL A 60 2.06 -19.97 -10.44
N HIS A 61 0.81 -20.23 -10.09
CA HIS A 61 0.20 -21.55 -10.30
C HIS A 61 0.18 -21.92 -11.78
N ASP A 62 -0.06 -20.96 -12.68
CA ASP A 62 -0.20 -21.23 -14.11
C ASP A 62 1.16 -21.22 -14.83
N THR A 63 2.05 -20.29 -14.47
CA THR A 63 3.28 -20.04 -15.21
C THR A 63 4.54 -20.54 -14.50
N ALA A 64 4.44 -20.90 -13.21
CA ALA A 64 5.56 -21.20 -12.31
C ALA A 64 6.57 -20.05 -12.12
N LEU A 65 6.18 -18.81 -12.45
CA LEU A 65 7.05 -17.64 -12.40
C LEU A 65 6.42 -16.55 -11.52
N TRP A 66 7.27 -15.83 -10.78
CA TRP A 66 6.93 -14.56 -10.17
C TRP A 66 6.78 -13.45 -11.23
N PRO A 67 6.13 -12.33 -10.90
CA PRO A 67 6.26 -11.10 -11.67
C PRO A 67 7.75 -10.77 -11.90
N GLY A 68 8.11 -10.43 -13.14
CA GLY A 68 9.51 -10.25 -13.56
C GLY A 68 10.17 -11.53 -14.11
N GLY A 69 9.44 -12.64 -14.15
CA GLY A 69 9.86 -13.87 -14.83
C GLY A 69 10.87 -14.74 -14.07
N GLN A 70 11.16 -14.42 -12.81
CA GLN A 70 11.94 -15.31 -11.94
C GLN A 70 11.12 -16.56 -11.57
N PRO A 71 11.76 -17.72 -11.34
CA PRO A 71 11.05 -18.89 -10.82
C PRO A 71 10.32 -18.57 -9.52
N ALA A 72 9.14 -19.16 -9.33
CA ALA A 72 8.39 -19.02 -8.09
C ALA A 72 9.23 -19.41 -6.85
N GLU A 73 8.92 -18.78 -5.72
CA GLU A 73 9.64 -18.90 -4.44
C GLU A 73 11.11 -18.44 -4.45
N THR A 74 11.63 -17.90 -5.56
CA THR A 74 12.99 -17.34 -5.60
C THR A 74 13.11 -16.14 -4.67
N VAL A 75 14.02 -16.23 -3.69
CA VAL A 75 14.53 -15.10 -2.91
C VAL A 75 15.92 -14.76 -3.41
N CYS A 76 16.07 -13.54 -3.92
CA CYS A 76 17.31 -13.07 -4.54
C CYS A 76 18.30 -12.65 -3.45
N THR A 77 19.55 -13.11 -3.55
CA THR A 77 20.58 -12.82 -2.53
C THR A 77 21.85 -12.19 -3.08
N LEU A 78 22.23 -12.39 -4.36
CA LEU A 78 23.42 -11.73 -4.93
C LEU A 78 23.59 -11.79 -6.47
N ALA A 79 22.65 -12.32 -7.25
CA ALA A 79 22.88 -12.51 -8.71
C ALA A 79 21.63 -12.67 -9.59
N CYS A 80 20.44 -12.28 -9.12
CA CYS A 80 19.30 -12.20 -10.02
C CYS A 80 19.51 -10.95 -10.86
N GLY A 81 19.82 -11.06 -12.15
CA GLY A 81 19.94 -9.90 -13.04
C GLY A 81 18.66 -9.07 -13.21
N LEU A 82 17.59 -9.43 -12.49
CA LEU A 82 16.24 -8.86 -12.45
C LEU A 82 15.66 -9.08 -11.02
N ASN A 83 16.27 -8.46 -10.00
CA ASN A 83 15.67 -8.46 -8.65
C ASN A 83 14.40 -7.57 -8.60
N GLU A 84 14.36 -6.60 -9.51
CA GLU A 84 13.24 -5.72 -9.80
C GLU A 84 12.54 -6.11 -11.12
N LEU A 85 11.32 -5.61 -11.30
CA LEU A 85 10.51 -5.79 -12.50
C LEU A 85 11.11 -5.03 -13.71
N CYS A 86 12.16 -5.55 -14.34
CA CYS A 86 12.90 -4.83 -15.40
C CYS A 86 12.73 -5.47 -16.78
N THR A 87 12.45 -4.65 -17.80
CA THR A 87 12.68 -4.99 -19.22
C THR A 87 13.81 -4.13 -19.76
N GLY A 88 15.04 -4.67 -19.83
CA GLY A 88 16.21 -3.94 -20.33
C GLY A 88 16.86 -3.01 -19.28
N ALA A 89 17.28 -1.81 -19.68
CA ALA A 89 18.11 -0.89 -18.87
C ALA A 89 17.31 0.06 -17.95
N THR A 90 15.98 -0.04 -17.93
CA THR A 90 15.11 0.79 -17.08
C THR A 90 14.12 -0.14 -16.38
N CYS A 91 14.17 -0.19 -15.05
CA CYS A 91 13.24 -0.98 -14.26
C CYS A 91 11.89 -0.25 -14.20
N ALA A 92 10.90 -0.82 -14.90
CA ALA A 92 9.52 -0.36 -14.82
C ALA A 92 8.91 -1.03 -13.60
N MET A 93 9.12 -0.41 -12.44
CA MET A 93 8.81 -0.91 -11.08
C MET A 93 7.30 -0.92 -10.78
N SER A 94 6.49 -1.37 -11.74
CA SER A 94 5.04 -1.36 -11.64
C SER A 94 4.50 -2.75 -11.85
N LEU A 95 3.84 -3.29 -10.83
CA LEU A 95 3.05 -4.51 -10.97
C LEU A 95 1.93 -4.37 -12.01
N ALA A 96 1.55 -3.14 -12.40
CA ALA A 96 0.55 -2.89 -13.45
C ALA A 96 1.09 -3.02 -14.88
N SER A 97 2.41 -3.16 -15.05
CA SER A 97 3.03 -3.36 -16.36
C SER A 97 2.77 -4.75 -16.93
N SER A 98 2.80 -4.89 -18.26
CA SER A 98 2.65 -6.20 -18.93
C SER A 98 3.81 -7.16 -18.64
N SER A 99 4.98 -6.64 -18.27
CA SER A 99 6.12 -7.46 -17.81
C SER A 99 5.88 -8.08 -16.43
N ALA A 100 4.90 -7.60 -15.66
CA ALA A 100 4.53 -8.18 -14.37
C ALA A 100 3.71 -9.48 -14.52
N GLY A 101 3.06 -9.70 -15.66
CA GLY A 101 2.17 -10.84 -15.85
C GLY A 101 0.81 -10.73 -15.15
N ILE A 102 0.55 -9.73 -14.29
CA ILE A 102 -0.70 -9.65 -13.50
C ILE A 102 -1.87 -9.08 -14.31
N THR A 103 -1.71 -7.87 -14.83
CA THR A 103 -2.74 -7.14 -15.59
C THR A 103 -2.67 -7.38 -17.10
N GLY A 104 -1.56 -7.97 -17.56
CA GLY A 104 -1.25 -8.28 -18.94
C GLY A 104 0.05 -9.07 -19.02
N THR A 105 0.42 -9.49 -20.22
CA THR A 105 1.66 -10.23 -20.49
C THR A 105 2.40 -9.61 -21.66
N ASP A 106 3.73 -9.62 -21.60
CA ASP A 106 4.63 -9.28 -22.72
C ASP A 106 5.01 -10.52 -23.56
N GLY A 107 4.46 -11.69 -23.22
CA GLY A 107 4.76 -12.98 -23.85
C GLY A 107 5.84 -13.80 -23.15
N SER A 108 6.45 -13.29 -22.07
CA SER A 108 7.52 -13.99 -21.33
C SER A 108 7.00 -15.08 -20.37
N TYR A 109 5.68 -15.16 -20.17
CA TYR A 109 5.05 -16.09 -19.23
C TYR A 109 4.48 -17.32 -19.97
N PRO A 110 5.07 -18.52 -19.80
CA PRO A 110 4.51 -19.74 -20.38
C PRO A 110 3.17 -20.07 -19.72
N ASN A 111 2.20 -20.58 -20.49
CA ASN A 111 0.86 -20.95 -20.01
C ASN A 111 0.10 -19.81 -19.30
N TRP A 112 0.42 -18.55 -19.61
CA TRP A 112 -0.31 -17.43 -19.07
C TRP A 112 -1.78 -17.48 -19.49
N ASP A 113 -2.68 -17.55 -18.50
CA ASP A 113 -4.13 -17.59 -18.66
C ASP A 113 -4.80 -16.28 -18.16
N GLY A 114 -3.98 -15.27 -17.86
CA GLY A 114 -4.39 -13.98 -17.32
C GLY A 114 -5.15 -13.08 -18.31
N PRO A 115 -5.62 -11.89 -17.88
CA PRO A 115 -5.14 -11.16 -16.70
C PRO A 115 -5.71 -11.69 -15.38
N TYR A 116 -4.85 -11.80 -14.37
CA TYR A 116 -5.21 -12.23 -13.02
C TYR A 116 -5.81 -11.09 -12.18
N MET A 117 -5.68 -9.85 -12.66
CA MET A 117 -6.39 -8.69 -12.11
C MET A 117 -6.66 -7.67 -13.21
N ASN A 118 -7.86 -7.05 -13.22
CA ASN A 118 -8.22 -6.08 -14.27
C ASN A 118 -7.37 -4.81 -14.25
N ARG A 119 -6.98 -4.36 -13.06
CA ARG A 119 -6.08 -3.22 -12.81
C ARG A 119 -5.56 -3.30 -11.40
N ILE A 120 -4.35 -2.79 -11.17
CA ILE A 120 -3.83 -2.56 -9.81
C ILE A 120 -4.20 -1.14 -9.39
N PRO A 121 -4.93 -0.96 -8.27
CA PRO A 121 -5.17 0.38 -7.75
C PRO A 121 -3.85 1.00 -7.25
N PRO A 122 -3.70 2.32 -7.32
CA PRO A 122 -2.63 2.98 -6.58
C PRO A 122 -2.93 2.89 -5.08
N ASP A 123 -1.88 2.95 -4.27
CA ASP A 123 -1.99 3.04 -2.83
C ASP A 123 -2.68 4.36 -2.39
N PRO A 124 -3.05 4.52 -1.10
CA PRO A 124 -3.74 5.72 -0.61
C PRO A 124 -2.95 7.03 -0.73
N TRP A 125 -1.66 6.98 -1.04
CA TRP A 125 -0.80 8.14 -1.28
C TRP A 125 -0.53 8.37 -2.77
N GLY A 126 -1.14 7.56 -3.64
CA GLY A 126 -1.11 7.73 -5.10
C GLY A 126 0.06 7.03 -5.79
N ARG A 127 0.76 6.12 -5.10
CA ARG A 127 1.90 5.38 -5.65
C ARG A 127 1.49 3.98 -6.07
N GLU A 128 2.32 3.36 -6.88
CA GLU A 128 2.11 1.97 -7.28
C GLU A 128 2.68 1.00 -6.24
N TYR A 129 2.08 -0.19 -6.17
CA TYR A 129 2.61 -1.28 -5.38
C TYR A 129 3.84 -1.88 -6.04
N PHE A 130 4.83 -2.23 -5.22
CA PHE A 130 6.06 -2.86 -5.66
C PHE A 130 6.05 -4.37 -5.37
N PHE A 131 6.84 -5.09 -6.16
CA PHE A 131 7.26 -6.46 -5.88
C PHE A 131 8.78 -6.49 -5.96
N ASP A 132 9.38 -7.07 -4.95
CA ASP A 132 10.82 -7.13 -4.79
C ASP A 132 11.21 -8.54 -4.32
N THR A 133 12.14 -9.16 -5.02
CA THR A 133 12.59 -10.53 -4.76
C THR A 133 13.76 -10.61 -3.78
N ASP A 134 14.44 -9.49 -3.51
CA ASP A 134 15.51 -9.38 -2.52
C ASP A 134 15.25 -8.34 -1.43
N TYR A 135 13.97 -8.03 -1.19
CA TYR A 135 13.56 -7.12 -0.14
C TYR A 135 14.17 -7.52 1.21
N SER A 136 14.82 -6.58 1.88
CA SER A 136 15.58 -6.85 3.10
C SER A 136 14.74 -6.56 4.34
N VAL A 137 14.59 -7.56 5.20
CA VAL A 137 13.86 -7.44 6.48
C VAL A 137 14.73 -7.87 7.65
N ASN A 138 14.44 -7.32 8.82
CA ASN A 138 15.06 -7.75 10.07
C ASN A 138 14.41 -9.04 10.60
N ALA A 139 14.90 -9.55 11.73
CA ALA A 139 14.37 -10.75 12.37
C ALA A 139 12.89 -10.63 12.83
N GLY A 140 12.37 -9.41 12.95
CA GLY A 140 10.98 -9.11 13.27
C GLY A 140 10.07 -9.00 12.05
N GLU A 141 10.57 -9.27 10.84
CA GLU A 141 9.84 -9.11 9.57
C GLU A 141 9.47 -7.65 9.26
N GLU A 142 10.16 -6.71 9.89
CA GLU A 142 10.07 -5.28 9.59
C GLU A 142 11.12 -4.89 8.55
N PRO A 143 10.92 -3.80 7.79
CA PRO A 143 11.93 -3.25 6.90
C PRO A 143 13.31 -3.13 7.56
N CYS A 144 14.36 -3.54 6.84
CA CYS A 144 15.72 -3.61 7.37
C CYS A 144 16.26 -2.27 7.89
N ASP A 145 15.83 -1.14 7.32
CA ASP A 145 16.27 0.20 7.73
C ASP A 145 15.81 0.59 9.14
N CYS A 146 14.94 -0.23 9.76
CA CYS A 146 14.51 -0.08 11.15
C CYS A 146 15.48 -0.71 12.15
N GLY A 147 16.62 -1.21 11.66
CA GLY A 147 17.72 -1.73 12.45
C GLY A 147 17.64 -3.24 12.69
N GLY A 148 18.77 -3.79 13.15
CA GLY A 148 18.97 -5.22 13.40
C GLY A 148 19.74 -5.92 12.27
N PRO A 149 20.03 -7.22 12.44
CA PRO A 149 20.58 -8.03 11.36
C PRO A 149 19.48 -8.32 10.33
N CYS A 150 19.81 -8.16 9.04
CA CYS A 150 18.85 -8.29 7.96
C CYS A 150 19.08 -9.55 7.12
N HIS A 151 18.00 -10.01 6.50
CA HIS A 151 17.99 -11.10 5.53
C HIS A 151 17.01 -10.76 4.42
N ASN A 152 17.24 -11.34 3.24
CA ASN A 152 16.41 -11.07 2.07
C ASN A 152 15.18 -11.99 2.09
N VAL A 153 14.08 -11.46 1.57
CA VAL A 153 12.81 -12.15 1.35
C VAL A 153 12.20 -11.69 0.03
N ALA A 154 11.30 -12.48 -0.54
CA ALA A 154 10.46 -11.98 -1.63
C ALA A 154 9.21 -11.33 -1.03
N ALA A 155 8.96 -10.06 -1.34
CA ALA A 155 7.88 -9.28 -0.75
C ALA A 155 7.14 -8.42 -1.79
N ILE A 156 5.86 -8.20 -1.51
CA ILE A 156 5.09 -7.11 -2.11
C ILE A 156 4.85 -6.01 -1.09
N GLY A 157 4.78 -4.76 -1.52
CA GLY A 157 4.57 -3.66 -0.60
C GLY A 157 4.08 -2.36 -1.21
N SER A 158 3.75 -1.42 -0.33
CA SER A 158 3.55 0.00 -0.63
C SER A 158 4.64 0.80 0.08
N PHE A 159 5.06 1.89 -0.57
CA PHE A 159 6.08 2.83 -0.08
C PHE A 159 5.61 3.73 1.08
N GLY A 160 4.37 3.59 1.55
CA GLY A 160 3.86 4.34 2.70
C GLY A 160 3.68 5.85 2.46
N PRO A 161 3.52 6.66 3.51
CA PRO A 161 3.27 8.10 3.39
C PRO A 161 4.47 8.92 2.90
N GLU A 162 5.69 8.65 3.35
CA GLU A 162 6.80 9.63 3.18
C GLU A 162 7.77 9.38 2.01
N SER A 163 7.87 8.16 1.49
CA SER A 163 8.82 7.85 0.39
C SER A 163 8.46 8.60 -0.91
N ALA A 164 9.34 8.70 -1.90
CA ALA A 164 8.99 9.23 -3.22
C ALA A 164 8.55 8.13 -4.20
N GLY A 165 8.63 6.85 -3.79
CA GLY A 165 8.70 5.71 -4.71
C GLY A 165 10.07 5.65 -5.41
N ASN A 166 10.30 4.63 -6.25
CA ASN A 166 11.55 4.35 -6.98
C ASN A 166 12.70 3.72 -6.15
N GLY A 167 12.40 2.79 -5.24
CA GLY A 167 13.43 2.03 -4.52
C GLY A 167 14.04 2.75 -3.32
N ASP A 168 13.52 3.93 -2.96
CA ASP A 168 13.76 4.56 -1.66
C ASP A 168 12.93 3.81 -0.60
N TYR A 169 13.50 2.69 -0.12
CA TYR A 169 12.97 1.91 1.00
C TYR A 169 13.37 2.57 2.33
N ASN A 170 12.47 2.54 3.32
CA ASN A 170 12.67 3.09 4.65
C ASN A 170 12.00 2.22 5.74
N CYS A 171 11.38 2.84 6.75
CA CYS A 171 10.74 2.15 7.86
C CYS A 171 9.21 2.18 7.82
N GLU A 172 8.65 2.79 6.80
CA GLU A 172 7.22 3.05 6.68
C GLU A 172 6.58 2.19 5.59
N GLU A 173 7.36 1.36 4.90
CA GLU A 173 6.83 0.40 3.95
C GLU A 173 5.88 -0.55 4.65
N ILE A 174 4.74 -0.77 3.99
CA ILE A 174 3.79 -1.76 4.41
C ILE A 174 3.96 -2.93 3.46
N ILE A 175 4.44 -4.06 3.99
CA ILE A 175 4.80 -5.23 3.18
C ILE A 175 3.98 -6.49 3.52
N ARG A 176 4.01 -7.43 2.57
CA ARG A 176 3.63 -8.83 2.74
C ARG A 176 4.72 -9.71 2.17
N ILE A 177 5.26 -10.59 3.02
CA ILE A 177 6.26 -11.58 2.63
C ILE A 177 5.58 -12.73 1.90
N LEU A 178 6.16 -13.11 0.76
CA LEU A 178 5.69 -14.20 -0.10
C LEU A 178 6.60 -15.42 -0.01
N ALA A 179 7.92 -15.24 0.14
CA ALA A 179 8.90 -16.32 0.29
C ALA A 179 10.06 -15.91 1.21
N ARG A 180 10.72 -16.91 1.82
CA ARG A 180 11.81 -16.76 2.80
C ARG A 180 12.97 -17.68 2.46
#